data_AF-A0A0G2K2L4-F1
#
_entry.id   AF-A0A0G2K2L4-F1
#
_cell.length_a   1.000
_cell.length_b   1.000
_cell.length_c   1.000
_cell.angle_alpha   90.00
_cell.angle_beta   90.00
_cell.angle_gamma   90.00
#
_symmetry.space_group_name_H-M   'P 1'
#
loop_
_entity.id
_entity.type
_entity.pdbx_description
1 polymer ?
#
loop_
_entity_poly.entity_id
_entity_poly.type
_entity_poly.pdbx_seq_one_letter_code
_entity_poly.pdbx_strand_id
1 'polypeptide(L)' 'MKPATIFVLIALISMNMNIASQSNSKTKPGACPKVPTQSIATCDERCSGDDEVCPGKMKCCSNGSGHSCRPPVF' A
#
# COMPACT_ATOMS: atom_id res chain seq x y z
N MET A 1 14.13 -34.65 -20.07
CA MET A 1 14.98 -33.89 -19.12
C MET A 1 14.53 -32.44 -18.88
N LYS A 2 13.47 -31.93 -19.53
CA LYS A 2 13.02 -30.52 -19.41
C LYS A 2 11.95 -30.18 -18.34
N PRO A 3 11.28 -31.13 -17.64
CA PRO A 3 10.19 -30.74 -16.74
C PRO A 3 10.72 -30.06 -15.48
N ALA A 4 11.89 -30.46 -14.99
CA ALA A 4 12.47 -29.91 -13.75
C ALA A 4 12.66 -28.39 -13.82
N THR A 5 13.17 -27.86 -14.94
CA THR A 5 13.36 -26.41 -15.11
C THR A 5 12.02 -25.66 -15.11
N ILE A 6 10.99 -26.24 -15.73
CA ILE A 6 9.65 -25.62 -15.78
C ILE A 6 9.03 -25.56 -14.38
N PHE A 7 9.12 -26.64 -13.59
CA PHE A 7 8.62 -26.65 -12.21
C PHE A 7 9.32 -25.61 -11.33
N VAL A 8 10.63 -25.45 -11.48
CA VAL A 8 11.39 -24.43 -10.74
C VAL A 8 10.93 -23.01 -11.11
N LEU A 9 10.72 -22.72 -12.38
CA LEU A 9 10.26 -21.41 -12.83
C LEU A 9 8.84 -21.08 -12.31
N ILE A 10 7.92 -22.05 -12.34
CA ILE A 10 6.55 -21.84 -11.81
C ILE A 10 6.58 -21.54 -10.31
N ALA A 11 7.42 -22.23 -9.54
CA ALA A 11 7.58 -21.99 -8.10
C ALA A 11 8.17 -20.60 -7.78
N LEU A 12 9.11 -20.12 -8.60
CA LEU A 12 9.67 -18.76 -8.44
C LEU A 12 8.62 -17.68 -8.74
N ILE A 13 7.75 -17.90 -9.72
CA ILE A 13 6.70 -16.94 -10.08
C ILE A 13 5.64 -16.84 -8.97
N SER A 14 5.24 -17.95 -8.34
CA SER A 14 4.22 -17.94 -7.29
C SER A 14 4.67 -17.27 -5.98
N MET A 15 5.97 -17.32 -5.66
CA MET A 15 6.52 -16.59 -4.51
C MET A 15 6.45 -15.07 -4.68
N ASN A 16 6.57 -14.56 -5.92
CA ASN A 16 6.60 -13.13 -6.20
C ASN A 16 5.21 -12.45 -6.16
N MET A 17 4.12 -13.20 -6.28
CA MET A 17 2.76 -12.63 -6.32
C MET A 17 2.12 -12.38 -4.95
N ASN A 18 2.80 -12.70 -3.83
CA ASN A 18 2.20 -12.62 -2.48
C ASN A 18 2.58 -11.38 -1.65
N ILE A 19 3.33 -10.41 -2.20
CA ILE A 19 3.82 -9.24 -1.42
C ILE A 19 3.14 -7.93 -1.84
N ALA A 20 1.92 -7.96 -2.39
CA ALA A 20 1.23 -6.74 -2.81
C ALA A 20 0.23 -6.17 -1.79
N SER A 21 -0.06 -6.87 -0.69
CA SER A 21 -1.14 -6.44 0.22
C SER A 21 -1.00 -6.92 1.66
N GLN A 22 0.22 -7.19 2.15
CA GLN A 22 0.43 -7.31 3.59
C GLN A 22 0.65 -5.92 4.17
N SER A 23 -0.41 -5.11 4.14
CA SER A 23 -0.57 -3.94 5.02
C SER A 23 -0.68 -4.50 6.44
N ASN A 24 0.45 -4.92 7.01
CA ASN A 24 0.57 -5.27 8.42
C ASN A 24 0.63 -3.97 9.20
N SER A 25 -0.42 -3.16 9.02
CA SER A 25 -0.52 -1.85 9.60
C SER A 25 -0.50 -2.01 11.11
N LYS A 26 0.59 -1.58 11.72
CA LYS A 26 0.59 -1.18 13.11
C LYS A 26 -0.34 0.03 13.20
N THR A 27 -1.64 -0.27 13.28
CA THR A 27 -2.69 0.68 12.90
C THR A 27 -2.63 1.88 13.82
N LYS A 28 -2.24 3.03 13.27
CA LYS A 28 -2.35 4.28 14.03
C LYS A 28 -3.82 4.59 14.28
N PRO A 29 -4.18 5.10 15.47
CA PRO A 29 -5.57 5.32 15.81
C PRO A 29 -6.21 6.38 14.90
N GLY A 30 -7.51 6.25 14.68
CA GLY A 30 -8.29 7.09 13.76
C GLY A 30 -8.31 6.54 12.32
N ALA A 31 -9.11 7.19 11.48
CA ALA A 31 -9.33 6.84 10.08
C ALA A 31 -8.77 7.90 9.14
N CYS A 32 -8.63 7.55 7.86
CA CYS A 32 -8.28 8.52 6.83
C CYS A 32 -9.45 9.50 6.58
N PRO A 33 -9.16 10.80 6.39
CA PRO A 33 -10.20 11.76 6.01
C PRO A 33 -10.78 11.39 4.65
N LYS A 34 -12.08 11.62 4.47
CA LYS A 34 -12.72 11.45 3.17
C LYS A 34 -12.13 12.45 2.19
N VAL A 35 -11.62 11.94 1.08
CA VAL A 35 -11.14 12.77 -0.03
C VAL A 35 -12.36 13.23 -0.84
N PRO A 36 -12.51 14.54 -1.13
CA PRO A 36 -13.58 15.03 -2.00
C PRO A 36 -13.46 14.39 -3.38
N THR A 37 -14.55 13.87 -3.95
CA THR A 37 -14.54 13.18 -5.25
C THR A 37 -13.95 14.04 -6.40
N GLN A 38 -13.97 15.36 -6.25
CA GLN A 38 -13.47 16.32 -7.24
C GLN A 38 -12.00 16.73 -7.03
N SER A 39 -11.29 16.20 -6.04
CA SER A 39 -9.87 16.46 -5.95
C SER A 39 -9.15 15.73 -7.07
N ILE A 40 -8.68 16.48 -8.07
CA ILE A 40 -7.68 15.99 -9.02
C ILE A 40 -6.41 15.78 -8.19
N ALA A 41 -6.26 14.59 -7.65
CA ALA A 41 -5.01 14.20 -7.05
C ALA A 41 -4.02 13.84 -8.14
N THR A 42 -2.78 14.28 -7.96
CA THR A 42 -1.66 13.76 -8.72
C THR A 42 -1.41 12.33 -8.25
N CYS A 43 -1.09 11.42 -9.19
CA CYS A 43 -0.60 10.07 -8.89
C CYS A 43 0.78 10.17 -8.23
N ASP A 44 0.81 10.62 -6.98
CA ASP A 44 2.02 10.84 -6.21
C ASP A 44 1.97 9.93 -4.97
N GLU A 45 2.83 8.92 -4.97
CA GLU A 45 3.00 7.92 -3.93
C GLU A 45 4.02 8.41 -2.89
N ARG A 46 3.59 9.27 -1.96
CA ARG A 46 4.45 9.77 -0.87
C ARG A 46 4.62 8.79 0.27
N CYS A 47 3.75 7.78 0.33
CA CYS A 47 3.81 6.70 1.29
C CYS A 47 3.15 5.47 0.66
N SER A 48 3.46 4.27 1.13
CA SER A 48 2.84 3.04 0.65
C SER A 48 2.69 2.05 1.79
N GLY A 49 1.65 1.23 1.72
CA GLY A 49 1.45 0.06 2.59
C GLY A 49 0.99 0.38 4.01
N ASP A 50 1.83 1.08 4.77
CA ASP A 50 1.73 1.17 6.23
C ASP A 50 1.75 2.61 6.74
N ASP A 51 0.97 2.84 7.80
CA ASP A 51 0.94 4.11 8.51
C ASP A 51 2.32 4.52 9.06
N GLU A 52 3.24 3.56 9.27
CA GLU A 52 4.55 3.78 9.90
C GLU A 52 5.45 4.72 9.11
N VAL A 53 5.30 4.77 7.78
CA VAL A 53 6.05 5.70 6.91
C VAL A 53 5.74 7.16 7.25
N CYS A 54 4.50 7.43 7.68
CA CYS A 54 4.06 8.79 7.97
C CYS A 54 4.52 9.22 9.38
N PRO A 55 5.02 10.44 9.58
CA PRO A 55 5.47 10.87 10.91
C PRO A 55 4.33 10.98 11.92
N GLY A 56 4.62 10.67 13.19
CA GLY A 56 3.71 10.85 14.31
C GLY A 56 2.38 10.09 14.14
N LYS A 57 1.26 10.78 14.37
CA LYS A 57 -0.09 10.21 14.24
C LYS A 57 -0.62 10.18 12.80
N MET A 58 0.13 10.70 11.83
CA MET A 58 -0.34 10.78 10.46
C MET A 58 -0.47 9.39 9.84
N LYS A 59 -1.51 9.21 9.05
CA LYS A 59 -1.86 7.97 8.36
C LYS A 59 -1.54 8.08 6.89
N CYS A 60 -1.13 6.97 6.28
CA CYS A 60 -0.93 6.92 4.83
C CYS A 60 -2.28 6.71 4.16
N CYS A 61 -2.80 7.75 3.52
CA CYS A 61 -4.16 7.77 3.01
C CYS A 61 -4.16 7.92 1.49
N SER A 62 -5.04 7.17 0.82
CA SER A 62 -5.26 7.36 -0.61
C SER A 62 -5.80 8.76 -0.86
N ASN A 63 -5.23 9.45 -1.85
CA ASN A 63 -5.69 10.74 -2.35
C ASN A 63 -6.58 10.57 -3.61
N GLY A 64 -6.89 9.33 -4.02
CA GLY A 64 -7.68 9.00 -5.21
C GLY A 64 -6.85 8.34 -6.31
N SER A 65 -5.65 8.85 -6.58
CA SER A 65 -4.75 8.30 -7.62
C SER A 65 -3.40 7.85 -7.06
N GLY A 66 -3.10 8.22 -5.83
CA GLY A 66 -1.94 7.78 -5.09
C GLY A 66 -2.14 7.88 -3.57
N HIS A 67 -1.06 8.02 -2.81
CA HIS A 67 -1.05 7.97 -1.35
C HIS A 67 -0.26 9.12 -0.74
N SER A 68 -0.81 9.72 0.32
CA SER A 68 -0.16 10.80 1.05
C SER A 68 -0.43 10.73 2.54
N CYS A 69 0.53 11.20 3.34
CA CYS A 69 0.37 11.30 4.78
C CYS A 69 -0.65 12.38 5.13
N ARG A 70 -1.72 12.01 5.83
CA ARG A 70 -2.77 12.92 6.28
C ARG A 70 -3.04 12.78 7.78
N PRO A 71 -3.45 13.87 8.45
CA PRO A 71 -3.94 13.78 9.82
C PRO A 71 -5.15 12.83 9.91
N PRO A 72 -5.21 11.95 10.92
CA PRO A 72 -6.35 11.07 11.10
C PRO A 72 -7.59 11.84 11.56
N VAL A 73 -8.76 11.33 11.20
CA VAL A 73 -10.05 11.72 11.77
C VAL A 73 -10.46 10.69 12.82
N PHE A 74 -11.10 11.14 13.91
CA PHE A 74 -11.56 10.30 15.02
C PHE A 74 -13.07 10.28 15.08
#